data_AF-A0A524AGY6-F1
#
_entry.id   AF-A0A524AGY6-F1
#
_cell.length_a   1.000
_cell.length_b   1.000
_cell.length_c   1.000
_cell.angle_alpha   90.00
_cell.angle_beta   90.00
_cell.angle_gamma   90.00
#
_symmetry.space_group_name_H-M   'P 1'
#
loop_
_entity.id
_entity.type
_entity.pdbx_description
1 polymer ?
#
loop_
_entity_poly.entity_id
_entity_poly.type
_entity_poly.pdbx_seq_one_letter_code
_entity_poly.pdbx_strand_id
1 'polypeptide(L)' 'MHRVLRNTFFRLAKDDVREFIAENEERLLQIFCEELDKVDDRIEEERVFIDVHMAALGEELMKGVFAALYRFLDEY' A
#
# COMPACT_ATOMS: atom_id res chain seq x y z
N MET A 1 -23.41 -6.94 -26.16
CA MET A 1 -21.98 -6.76 -26.54
C MET A 1 -21.21 -5.80 -25.64
N HIS A 2 -21.70 -4.59 -25.34
CA HIS A 2 -21.00 -3.61 -24.48
C HIS A 2 -20.62 -4.09 -23.06
N ARG A 3 -21.43 -4.97 -22.45
CA ARG A 3 -21.19 -5.46 -21.08
C ARG A 3 -20.01 -6.43 -20.98
N VAL A 4 -19.79 -7.22 -22.04
CA VAL A 4 -18.69 -8.20 -22.11
C VAL A 4 -17.36 -7.48 -22.30
N LEU A 5 -17.31 -6.51 -23.22
CA LEU A 5 -16.14 -5.64 -23.42
C LEU A 5 -15.74 -4.92 -22.13
N ARG A 6 -16.72 -4.29 -21.44
CA ARG A 6 -16.45 -3.60 -20.18
C ARG A 6 -15.83 -4.52 -19.13
N ASN A 7 -16.34 -5.73 -18.97
CA ASN A 7 -15.81 -6.68 -17.98
C ASN A 7 -14.39 -7.15 -18.34
N THR A 8 -14.08 -7.34 -19.62
CA THR A 8 -12.73 -7.70 -20.06
C THR A 8 -11.73 -6.56 -19.83
N PHE A 9 -12.09 -5.32 -20.16
CA PHE A 9 -11.24 -4.15 -19.90
C PHE A 9 -11.01 -3.95 -18.39
N PHE A 10 -12.05 -4.14 -17.58
CA PHE A 10 -11.93 -3.99 -16.13
C PHE A 10 -11.03 -5.08 -15.52
N ARG A 11 -11.07 -6.30 -16.06
CA ARG A 11 -10.19 -7.39 -15.63
C ARG A 11 -8.73 -7.12 -15.99
N LEU A 12 -8.48 -6.73 -17.24
CA LEU A 12 -7.14 -6.37 -17.70
C LEU A 12 -6.54 -5.20 -16.90
N ALA A 13 -7.34 -4.19 -16.58
CA ALA A 13 -6.90 -3.08 -15.75
C ALA A 13 -6.54 -3.52 -14.32
N LYS A 14 -7.27 -4.47 -13.74
CA LYS A 14 -6.92 -5.03 -12.42
C LYS A 14 -5.64 -5.83 -12.45
N ASP A 15 -5.45 -6.64 -13.48
CA ASP A 15 -4.23 -7.44 -13.66
C ASP A 15 -3.02 -6.51 -13.81
N ASP A 16 -3.15 -5.43 -14.58
CA ASP A 16 -2.11 -4.41 -14.77
C ASP A 16 -1.79 -3.66 -13.47
N VAL A 17 -2.80 -3.25 -12.69
CA VAL A 17 -2.59 -2.62 -11.38
C VAL A 17 -1.95 -3.59 -10.39
N ARG A 18 -2.36 -4.87 -10.40
CA ARG A 18 -1.80 -5.91 -9.55
C ARG A 18 -0.32 -6.13 -9.85
N GLU A 19 0.03 -6.23 -11.13
CA GLU A 19 1.40 -6.36 -11.61
C GLU A 19 2.23 -5.13 -11.25
N PHE A 20 1.72 -3.93 -11.51
CA PHE A 20 2.39 -2.68 -11.14
C PHE A 20 2.69 -2.59 -9.64
N ILE A 21 1.74 -2.96 -8.77
CA ILE A 21 1.97 -2.96 -7.32
C ILE A 21 3.05 -3.99 -6.97
N ALA A 22 2.98 -5.21 -7.51
CA ALA A 22 3.96 -6.28 -7.27
C ALA A 22 5.39 -5.88 -7.68
N GLU A 23 5.55 -5.23 -8.83
CA GLU A 23 6.86 -4.76 -9.29
C GLU A 23 7.43 -3.61 -8.45
N ASN A 24 6.57 -2.87 -7.75
CA ASN A 24 6.95 -1.66 -7.02
C ASN A 24 6.81 -1.77 -5.50
N GLU A 25 6.53 -2.96 -4.93
CA GLU A 25 6.29 -3.13 -3.49
C GLU A 25 7.42 -2.57 -2.63
N GLU A 26 8.68 -2.92 -2.93
CA GLU A 26 9.85 -2.47 -2.16
C GLU A 26 9.99 -0.95 -2.20
N ARG A 27 9.74 -0.35 -3.37
CA ARG A 27 9.79 1.10 -3.54
C ARG A 27 8.63 1.80 -2.84
N LEU A 28 7.44 1.23 -2.90
CA LEU A 28 6.25 1.74 -2.20
C LEU A 28 6.44 1.65 -0.69
N LEU A 29 7.03 0.57 -0.20
CA LEU A 29 7.42 0.40 1.19
C LEU A 29 8.42 1.47 1.62
N GLN A 30 9.48 1.69 0.84
CA GLN A 30 10.46 2.73 1.14
C GLN A 30 9.82 4.11 1.23
N ILE A 31 9.02 4.49 0.22
CA ILE A 31 8.30 5.78 0.21
C ILE A 31 7.37 5.88 1.42
N PHE A 32 6.67 4.81 1.77
CA PHE A 32 5.75 4.80 2.90
C PHE A 32 6.47 5.04 4.24
N CYS A 33 7.60 4.37 4.46
CA CYS A 33 8.42 4.60 5.65
C CYS A 33 8.97 6.04 5.69
N GLU A 34 9.46 6.57 4.56
CA GLU A 34 9.91 7.97 4.47
C GLU A 34 8.80 8.99 4.79
N GLU A 35 7.56 8.71 4.39
CA GLU A 35 6.42 9.57 4.72
C GLU A 35 5.99 9.43 6.19
N LEU A 36 6.12 8.24 6.80
CA LEU A 36 5.89 8.04 8.22
C LEU A 36 6.91 8.77 9.08
N ASP A 37 8.19 8.77 8.70
CA ASP A 37 9.23 9.52 9.42
C ASP A 37 8.89 11.03 9.42
N LYS A 38 8.38 11.57 8.29
CA LYS A 38 7.90 12.97 8.24
C LYS A 38 6.65 13.22 9.08
N VAL A 39 5.82 12.20 9.32
CA VAL A 39 4.69 12.31 10.26
C VAL A 39 5.24 12.40 11.69
N ASP A 40 6.20 11.56 12.04
CA ASP A 40 6.84 11.56 13.37
C ASP A 40 7.48 12.91 13.70
N ASP A 41 8.22 13.49 12.74
CA ASP A 41 8.82 14.84 12.85
C ASP A 41 7.79 15.96 13.13
N ARG A 42 6.53 15.76 12.75
CA ARG A 42 5.43 16.74 12.94
C ARG A 42 4.68 16.53 14.26
N ILE A 43 4.72 15.34 14.85
CA ILE A 43 4.00 15.00 16.09
C ILE A 43 4.96 15.17 17.28
N GLU A 44 5.57 16.34 17.39
CA GLU A 44 6.56 16.64 18.43
C GLU A 44 5.93 16.71 19.85
N GLU A 45 4.59 16.75 19.96
CA GLU A 45 3.84 16.93 21.21
C GLU A 45 3.56 15.63 22.00
N GLU A 46 3.81 14.43 21.46
CA GLU A 46 3.57 13.14 22.17
C GLU A 46 4.81 12.22 22.26
N ARG A 47 6.00 12.78 22.53
CA ARG A 47 7.23 11.98 22.78
C ARG A 47 7.18 11.05 24.02
N VAL A 48 6.00 10.80 24.59
CA VAL A 48 5.81 10.03 25.83
C VAL A 48 5.36 8.58 25.57
N PHE A 49 4.80 8.23 24.39
CA PHE A 49 4.09 6.96 24.26
C PHE A 49 4.61 5.92 23.28
N ILE A 50 5.56 6.22 22.38
CA ILE A 50 5.90 5.24 21.34
C ILE A 50 7.42 5.12 21.16
N ASP A 51 8.04 4.25 21.97
CA ASP A 51 9.36 3.67 21.74
C ASP A 51 9.30 2.54 20.69
N VAL A 52 8.43 2.70 19.68
CA VAL A 52 8.33 1.80 18.54
C VAL A 52 9.10 2.48 17.42
N HIS A 53 10.15 1.84 16.91
CA HIS A 53 10.78 2.29 15.66
C HIS A 53 9.71 2.37 14.58
N MET A 54 9.24 3.58 14.26
CA MET A 54 8.13 3.83 13.33
C MET A 54 8.41 3.25 11.93
N ALA A 55 9.68 3.14 11.56
CA ALA A 55 10.12 2.44 10.35
C ALA A 55 9.76 0.94 10.36
N ALA A 56 9.94 0.23 11.49
CA ALA A 56 9.58 -1.18 11.63
C ALA A 56 8.06 -1.39 11.70
N LEU A 57 7.34 -0.45 12.33
CA LEU A 57 5.87 -0.42 12.30
C LEU A 57 5.35 -0.16 10.88
N GLY A 58 6.02 0.73 10.15
CA GLY A 58 5.69 1.11 8.78
C GLY A 58 5.79 -0.07 7.82
N GLU A 59 6.79 -0.92 7.99
CA GLU A 59 6.95 -2.12 7.17
C GLU A 59 5.81 -3.11 7.34
N GLU A 60 5.47 -3.48 8.58
CA GLU A 60 4.39 -4.42 8.84
C GLU A 60 3.02 -3.86 8.44
N LEU A 61 2.81 -2.55 8.63
CA LEU A 61 1.59 -1.89 8.20
C LEU A 61 1.46 -1.89 6.67
N MET A 62 2.54 -1.56 5.95
CA MET A 62 2.52 -1.51 4.49
C MET A 62 2.33 -2.90 3.89
N LYS A 63 2.94 -3.94 4.46
CA LYS A 63 2.66 -5.34 4.09
C LYS A 63 1.17 -5.69 4.25
N GLY A 64 0.55 -5.24 5.33
CA GLY A 64 -0.90 -5.38 5.55
C GLY A 64 -1.73 -4.67 4.47
N VAL A 65 -1.32 -3.48 4.04
CA VAL A 65 -1.94 -2.73 2.94
C VAL A 65 -1.81 -3.47 1.62
N PHE A 66 -0.63 -3.99 1.26
CA PHE A 66 -0.44 -4.78 0.04
C PHE A 66 -1.34 -6.02 0.05
N ALA A 67 -1.39 -6.76 1.16
CA ALA A 67 -2.26 -7.92 1.30
C ALA A 67 -3.74 -7.55 1.08
N ALA A 68 -4.20 -6.43 1.63
CA ALA A 68 -5.56 -5.93 1.41
C ALA A 68 -5.81 -5.53 -0.05
N LEU A 69 -4.86 -4.86 -0.70
CA LEU A 69 -4.96 -4.43 -2.10
C LEU A 69 -5.01 -5.62 -3.06
N TYR A 70 -4.12 -6.60 -2.90
CA TYR A 70 -4.14 -7.81 -3.72
C TYR A 70 -5.43 -8.57 -3.55
N ARG A 71 -5.89 -8.74 -2.30
CA ARG A 71 -7.16 -9.38 -2.03
C ARG A 71 -8.34 -8.64 -2.67
N PHE A 72 -8.34 -7.31 -2.62
CA PHE A 72 -9.37 -6.50 -3.26
C PHE A 72 -9.36 -6.68 -4.79
N LEU A 73 -8.19 -6.64 -5.42
CA LEU A 73 -8.04 -6.80 -6.86
C LEU A 73 -8.44 -8.22 -7.34
N ASP A 74 -8.17 -9.24 -6.52
CA ASP A 74 -8.50 -10.62 -6.82
C ASP A 74 -10.00 -10.93 -6.59
N GLU A 75 -10.63 -10.37 -5.54
CA GLU A 75 -12.00 -10.68 -5.12
C GLU A 75 -13.10 -9.77 -5.71
N TYR A 76 -12.82 -8.49 -5.99
CA TYR A 76 -13.82 -7.46 -6.34
C TYR A 76 -13.50 -6.80 -7.66
#